data_AF-A0A2V1H5F1-F1
#
_entry.id   AF-A0A2V1H5F1-F1
#
_cell.length_a   1.000
_cell.length_b   1.000
_cell.length_c   1.000
_cell.angle_alpha   90.00
_cell.angle_beta   90.00
_cell.angle_gamma   90.00
#
_symmetry.space_group_name_H-M   'P 1'
#
loop_
_entity.id
_entity.type
_entity.pdbx_description
1 polymer ?
#
loop_
_entity_poly.entity_id
_entity_poly.type
_entity_poly.pdbx_seq_one_letter_code
_entity_poly.pdbx_strand_id
1 'polypeptide(L)'
;MCDLSDYSHPVASGPEFKRIVLENQELKKAGLKVTLPRVKILQILETTEQRHVSAEDVYKALLEAGEDVGLATVYRVLTQFENAGLVLRHNFDGGHSVFELSRGGHHDHMVCLETNRVVEFHSEEIERIQKELAEAEGFELIDHNLVLYVRPKVSKE
;
A
#
# COMPACT_ATOMS: atom_id res chain seq x y z
N MET A 1 -28.74 28.64 -14.49
CA MET A 1 -28.43 27.80 -15.66
C MET A 1 -26.96 27.96 -15.95
N CYS A 2 -26.14 27.05 -15.44
CA CYS A 2 -24.76 26.87 -15.89
C CYS A 2 -24.77 25.63 -16.76
N ASP A 3 -24.27 25.78 -17.98
CA ASP A 3 -24.39 24.82 -19.07
C ASP A 3 -23.62 23.53 -18.75
N LEU A 4 -24.25 22.37 -18.98
CA LEU A 4 -23.69 21.04 -18.72
C LEU A 4 -22.81 20.53 -19.89
N SER A 5 -22.46 21.41 -20.83
CA SER A 5 -21.77 21.05 -22.08
C SER A 5 -20.23 20.98 -22.00
N ASP A 6 -19.60 21.44 -20.92
CA ASP A 6 -18.13 21.63 -20.87
C ASP A 6 -17.35 20.48 -20.21
N TYR A 7 -18.01 19.42 -19.74
CA TYR A 7 -17.33 18.20 -19.28
C TYR A 7 -17.37 17.10 -20.35
N SER A 8 -16.83 17.38 -21.53
CA SER A 8 -16.49 16.36 -22.51
C SER A 8 -15.12 15.72 -22.15
N HIS A 9 -15.05 15.08 -20.99
CA HIS A 9 -14.05 14.04 -20.79
C HIS A 9 -14.47 12.83 -21.64
N PRO A 10 -13.54 12.18 -22.37
CA PRO A 10 -13.86 11.00 -23.15
C PRO A 10 -14.45 9.96 -22.19
N VAL A 11 -15.67 9.51 -22.47
CA VAL A 11 -16.32 8.44 -21.71
C VAL A 11 -15.42 7.22 -21.87
N ALA A 12 -14.69 6.85 -20.82
CA ALA A 12 -13.88 5.64 -20.81
C ALA A 12 -14.75 4.47 -21.29
N SER A 13 -14.30 3.74 -22.32
CA SER A 13 -15.00 2.59 -22.88
C SER A 13 -14.14 1.35 -22.72
N GLY A 14 -14.73 0.22 -22.32
CA GLY A 14 -14.02 -1.05 -22.20
C GLY A 14 -13.55 -1.39 -20.77
N PRO A 15 -12.40 -2.10 -20.60
CA PRO A 15 -11.91 -2.59 -19.30
C PRO A 15 -11.69 -1.49 -18.26
N GLU A 16 -11.27 -0.30 -18.71
CA GLU A 16 -11.01 0.87 -17.87
C GLU A 16 -12.28 1.40 -17.19
N PHE A 17 -13.41 1.43 -17.90
CA PHE A 17 -14.70 1.81 -17.33
C PHE A 17 -15.13 0.83 -16.23
N LYS A 18 -14.98 -0.47 -16.49
CA LYS A 18 -15.33 -1.52 -15.52
C LYS A 18 -14.49 -1.39 -14.25
N ARG A 19 -13.20 -1.03 -14.39
CA ARG A 19 -12.29 -0.79 -13.27
C ARG A 19 -12.71 0.41 -12.43
N ILE A 20 -12.99 1.56 -13.05
CA ILE A 20 -13.46 2.77 -12.36
C ILE A 20 -14.74 2.48 -11.57
N VAL A 21 -15.66 1.68 -12.13
CA VAL A 21 -16.88 1.28 -11.44
C VAL A 21 -16.58 0.43 -10.20
N LEU A 22 -15.62 -0.50 -10.27
CA LEU A 22 -15.22 -1.35 -9.14
C LEU A 22 -14.54 -0.54 -8.03
N GLU A 23 -13.58 0.32 -8.36
CA GLU A 23 -12.90 1.21 -7.39
C GLU A 23 -13.90 2.11 -6.66
N ASN A 24 -14.87 2.66 -7.39
CA ASN A 24 -15.95 3.46 -6.80
C ASN A 24 -16.84 2.64 -5.85
N GLN A 25 -17.07 1.36 -6.13
CA GLN A 25 -17.82 0.47 -5.25
C GLN A 25 -17.03 0.17 -3.98
N GLU A 26 -15.73 -0.13 -4.08
CA GLU A 26 -14.88 -0.40 -2.92
C GLU A 26 -14.82 0.81 -1.97
N LEU A 27 -14.62 2.01 -2.51
CA LEU A 27 -14.67 3.25 -1.70
C LEU A 27 -16.01 3.43 -1.00
N LYS A 28 -17.13 3.16 -1.69
CA LYS A 28 -18.48 3.26 -1.09
C LYS A 28 -18.70 2.22 -0.01
N LYS A 29 -18.27 0.97 -0.21
CA LYS A 29 -18.36 -0.11 0.78
C LYS A 29 -17.54 0.23 2.03
N ALA A 30 -16.39 0.86 1.86
CA ALA A 30 -15.55 1.38 2.93
C ALA A 30 -16.09 2.67 3.60
N GLY A 31 -17.28 3.14 3.22
CA GLY A 31 -17.89 4.35 3.80
C GLY A 31 -17.26 5.67 3.34
N LEU A 32 -16.41 5.65 2.32
CA LEU A 32 -15.71 6.82 1.81
C LEU A 32 -16.47 7.45 0.63
N LYS A 33 -16.62 8.78 0.66
CA LYS A 33 -17.11 9.54 -0.50
C LYS A 33 -16.17 9.31 -1.69
N VAL A 34 -16.73 9.02 -2.86
CA VAL A 34 -15.96 8.94 -4.11
C VAL A 34 -15.46 10.33 -4.50
N THR A 35 -14.15 10.46 -4.64
CA THR A 35 -13.47 11.70 -5.06
C THR A 35 -12.30 11.33 -5.95
N LEU A 36 -11.94 12.17 -6.91
CA LEU A 36 -10.85 11.88 -7.85
C LEU A 36 -9.53 11.49 -7.16
N PRO A 37 -9.02 12.18 -6.11
CA PRO A 37 -7.78 11.78 -5.44
C PRO A 37 -7.85 10.36 -4.84
N ARG A 38 -8.99 9.99 -4.24
CA ARG A 38 -9.19 8.65 -3.66
C ARG A 38 -9.17 7.57 -4.73
N VAL A 39 -9.88 7.80 -5.84
CA VAL A 39 -9.90 6.85 -6.96
C VAL A 39 -8.49 6.67 -7.52
N LYS A 40 -7.76 7.76 -7.79
CA LYS A 40 -6.40 7.69 -8.35
C LYS A 40 -5.40 7.03 -7.42
N ILE A 41 -5.43 7.34 -6.13
CA ILE A 41 -4.55 6.71 -5.14
C ILE A 41 -4.87 5.22 -5.02
N LEU A 42 -6.15 4.84 -4.94
CA LEU A 42 -6.56 3.43 -4.92
C LEU A 42 -6.10 2.72 -6.20
N GLN A 43 -6.29 3.34 -7.36
CA GLN A 43 -5.85 2.82 -8.64
C GLN A 43 -4.35 2.53 -8.64
N ILE A 44 -3.52 3.46 -8.17
CA ILE A 44 -2.07 3.29 -8.03
C ILE A 44 -1.74 2.09 -7.14
N LEU A 45 -2.35 2.00 -5.95
CA LEU A 45 -2.17 0.88 -5.03
C LEU A 45 -2.57 -0.47 -5.63
N GLU A 46 -3.52 -0.50 -6.56
CA GLU A 46 -3.95 -1.74 -7.22
C GLU A 46 -3.09 -2.15 -8.41
N THR A 47 -2.42 -1.21 -9.09
CA THR A 47 -1.58 -1.51 -10.26
C THR A 47 -0.10 -1.55 -10.00
N THR A 48 0.37 -1.00 -8.88
CA THR A 48 1.79 -1.03 -8.55
C THR A 48 2.29 -2.47 -8.46
N GLU A 49 3.42 -2.76 -9.09
CA GLU A 49 4.11 -4.05 -8.92
C GLU A 49 4.70 -4.18 -7.51
N GLN A 50 5.00 -3.04 -6.87
CA GLN A 50 5.43 -2.97 -5.48
C GLN A 50 4.19 -2.98 -4.58
N ARG A 51 3.96 -4.10 -3.88
CA ARG A 51 2.84 -4.25 -2.95
C ARG A 51 2.91 -3.29 -1.75
N HIS A 52 4.11 -2.91 -1.35
CA HIS A 52 4.38 -1.95 -0.28
C HIS A 52 4.88 -0.63 -0.89
N VAL A 53 4.13 0.45 -0.71
CA VAL A 53 4.50 1.77 -1.24
C VAL A 53 4.47 2.85 -0.16
N SER A 54 5.44 3.75 -0.19
CA SER A 54 5.40 4.94 0.66
C SER A 54 4.41 5.98 0.14
N ALA A 55 4.08 6.97 0.98
CA ALA A 55 3.27 8.10 0.54
C ALA A 55 3.99 8.91 -0.56
N GLU A 56 5.32 8.98 -0.48
CA GLU A 56 6.20 9.60 -1.47
C GLU A 56 6.17 8.86 -2.81
N ASP A 57 6.15 7.53 -2.80
CA ASP A 57 6.05 6.72 -4.02
C ASP A 57 4.69 6.92 -4.70
N VAL A 58 3.60 6.93 -3.92
CA VAL A 58 2.25 7.21 -4.44
C VAL A 58 2.19 8.62 -5.04
N TYR A 59 2.76 9.61 -4.35
CA TYR A 59 2.84 10.98 -4.86
C TYR A 59 3.64 11.07 -6.15
N LYS A 60 4.79 10.39 -6.23
CA LYS A 60 5.61 10.33 -7.44
C LYS A 60 4.85 9.70 -8.61
N ALA A 61 4.15 8.59 -8.37
CA ALA A 61 3.32 7.94 -9.39
C ALA A 61 2.17 8.84 -9.88
N LEU A 62 1.54 9.62 -8.98
CA LEU A 62 0.53 10.62 -9.36
C LEU A 62 1.11 11.72 -10.25
N LEU A 63 2.30 12.24 -9.91
CA LEU A 63 2.99 13.25 -10.72
C LEU A 63 3.35 12.72 -12.11
N GLU A 64 3.85 11.49 -12.20
CA GLU A 64 4.20 10.83 -13.46
C GLU A 64 2.96 10.58 -14.33
N ALA A 65 1.79 10.37 -13.72
CA ALA A 65 0.50 10.27 -14.39
C ALA A 65 -0.12 11.64 -14.76
N GLY A 66 0.53 12.76 -14.41
CA GLY A 66 0.02 14.12 -14.68
C GLY A 66 -1.15 14.55 -13.79
N GLU A 67 -1.35 13.91 -12.64
CA GLU A 67 -2.43 14.22 -11.71
C GLU A 67 -2.04 15.36 -10.76
N ASP A 68 -2.94 16.35 -10.60
CA ASP A 68 -2.74 17.47 -9.66
C ASP A 68 -3.21 17.10 -8.24
N VAL A 69 -2.44 16.22 -7.59
CA VAL A 69 -2.68 15.78 -6.21
C VAL A 69 -1.42 15.98 -5.37
N GLY A 70 -1.45 16.99 -4.49
CA GLY A 70 -0.33 17.28 -3.59
C GLY A 70 -0.10 16.21 -2.52
N LEU A 71 1.15 16.07 -2.08
CA LEU A 71 1.60 15.09 -1.08
C LEU A 71 0.77 15.09 0.23
N ALA A 72 0.39 16.26 0.74
CA ALA A 72 -0.47 16.35 1.94
C ALA A 72 -1.85 15.69 1.74
N THR A 73 -2.40 15.74 0.52
CA THR A 73 -3.64 15.04 0.19
C THR A 73 -3.41 13.53 0.11
N VAL A 74 -2.26 13.09 -0.40
CA VAL A 74 -1.89 11.66 -0.42
C VAL A 74 -1.86 11.09 0.99
N TYR A 75 -1.12 11.72 1.92
CA TYR A 75 -1.07 11.32 3.33
C TYR A 75 -2.46 11.25 3.98
N ARG A 76 -3.30 12.26 3.75
CA ARG A 76 -4.66 12.32 4.29
C ARG A 76 -5.53 11.19 3.74
N VAL A 77 -5.44 10.89 2.44
CA VAL A 77 -6.21 9.81 1.81
C VAL A 77 -5.73 8.44 2.31
N LEU A 78 -4.43 8.19 2.39
CA LEU A 78 -3.87 6.94 2.89
C LEU A 78 -4.28 6.68 4.35
N THR A 79 -4.24 7.73 5.20
CA THR A 79 -4.73 7.64 6.59
C THR A 79 -6.24 7.34 6.65
N GLN A 80 -7.04 7.88 5.72
CA GLN A 80 -8.46 7.57 5.64
C GLN A 80 -8.72 6.14 5.14
N PHE A 81 -7.89 5.63 4.24
CA PHE A 81 -7.96 4.25 3.76
C PHE A 81 -7.62 3.27 4.89
N GLU A 82 -6.59 3.58 5.67
CA GLU A 82 -6.18 2.80 6.84
C GLU A 82 -7.33 2.73 7.86
N ASN A 83 -7.89 3.89 8.23
CA ASN A 83 -9.04 3.96 9.14
C ASN A 83 -10.27 3.22 8.61
N ALA A 84 -10.41 3.09 7.29
CA ALA A 84 -11.51 2.38 6.65
C ALA A 84 -11.19 0.89 6.38
N GLY A 85 -10.01 0.41 6.77
CA GLY A 85 -9.56 -0.97 6.56
C GLY A 85 -9.27 -1.33 5.10
N LEU A 86 -9.09 -0.34 4.22
CA LEU A 86 -8.71 -0.59 2.82
C LEU A 86 -7.23 -0.88 2.65
N VAL A 87 -6.40 -0.29 3.51
CA VAL A 87 -4.94 -0.48 3.52
C VAL A 87 -4.46 -0.81 4.93
N LEU A 88 -3.32 -1.48 5.00
CA LEU A 88 -2.53 -1.64 6.20
C LEU A 88 -1.34 -0.69 6.11
N ARG A 89 -0.95 -0.10 7.25
CA ARG A 89 0.26 0.70 7.38
C ARG A 89 1.30 -0.11 8.15
N HIS A 90 2.48 -0.24 7.57
CA HIS A 90 3.66 -0.76 8.26
C HIS A 90 4.57 0.42 8.62
N ASN A 91 4.95 0.51 9.90
CA ASN A 91 5.88 1.52 10.39
C ASN A 91 7.22 0.85 10.67
N PHE A 92 8.25 1.23 9.92
CA PHE A 92 9.61 0.74 10.12
C PHE A 92 10.44 1.78 10.89
N ASP A 93 11.52 1.30 11.50
CA ASP A 93 12.45 2.17 12.22
C ASP A 93 13.02 3.27 11.29
N GLY A 94 13.26 4.45 11.85
CA GLY A 94 13.69 5.63 11.08
C GLY A 94 12.53 6.47 10.53
N GLY A 95 11.28 6.16 10.89
CA GLY A 95 10.10 6.95 10.54
C GLY A 95 9.58 6.69 9.12
N HIS A 96 10.05 5.62 8.47
CA HIS A 96 9.58 5.22 7.16
C HIS A 96 8.30 4.38 7.29
N SER A 97 7.19 4.87 6.73
CA SER A 97 5.94 4.14 6.67
C SER A 97 5.63 3.73 5.23
N VAL A 98 5.19 2.49 5.06
CA VAL A 98 4.64 1.99 3.79
C VAL A 98 3.20 1.54 3.98
N PHE A 99 2.46 1.55 2.88
CA PHE A 99 1.07 1.13 2.82
C PHE A 99 0.93 -0.03 1.85
N GLU A 100 0.10 -1.00 2.20
CA GLU A 100 -0.32 -2.08 1.31
C GLU A 100 -1.85 -2.25 1.37
N LEU A 101 -2.45 -2.86 0.35
CA LEU A 101 -3.88 -3.18 0.39
C LEU A 101 -4.14 -4.31 1.42
N SER A 102 -5.23 -4.18 2.17
CA SER A 102 -5.61 -5.13 3.24
C SER A 102 -6.19 -6.45 2.70
N ARG A 103 -5.49 -7.10 1.76
CA ARG A 103 -5.95 -8.32 1.08
C ARG A 103 -4.86 -9.33 0.74
N GLY A 104 -3.63 -9.15 1.24
CA GLY A 104 -2.56 -10.11 0.98
C GLY A 104 -2.32 -11.09 2.14
N GLY A 105 -1.55 -12.16 1.86
CA GLY A 105 -1.22 -13.19 2.83
C GLY A 105 -0.11 -12.78 3.80
N HIS A 106 0.11 -13.61 4.82
CA HIS A 106 1.22 -13.47 5.78
C HIS A 106 2.57 -13.46 5.07
N HIS A 107 3.45 -12.54 5.49
CA HIS A 107 4.81 -12.38 5.00
C HIS A 107 5.58 -11.47 5.97
N ASP A 108 6.89 -11.64 6.00
CA ASP A 108 7.83 -10.82 6.76
C ASP A 108 8.53 -9.79 5.85
N HIS A 109 9.24 -8.83 6.43
CA HIS A 109 9.83 -7.70 5.69
C HIS A 109 11.35 -7.59 5.86
N MET A 110 12.07 -7.34 4.76
CA MET A 110 13.42 -6.75 4.82
C MET A 110 13.36 -5.28 4.38
N VAL A 111 13.93 -4.39 5.18
CA VAL A 111 13.93 -2.95 4.93
C VAL A 111 15.36 -2.47 4.69
N CYS A 112 15.64 -1.96 3.50
CA CYS A 112 16.94 -1.38 3.19
C CYS A 112 17.07 0.03 3.79
N LEU A 113 17.99 0.22 4.73
CA LEU A 113 18.19 1.51 5.42
C LEU A 113 18.79 2.61 4.52
N GLU A 114 19.28 2.27 3.33
CA GLU A 114 19.85 3.23 2.38
C GLU A 114 18.85 3.65 1.30
N THR A 115 18.00 2.74 0.86
CA THR A 115 17.07 2.98 -0.26
C THR A 115 15.61 3.01 0.16
N ASN A 116 15.30 2.69 1.42
CA ASN A 116 13.95 2.46 1.93
C ASN A 116 13.15 1.38 1.19
N ARG A 117 13.83 0.57 0.35
CA ARG A 117 13.18 -0.53 -0.35
C ARG A 117 12.76 -1.60 0.65
N VAL A 118 11.51 -2.03 0.53
CA VAL A 118 10.94 -3.16 1.26
C VAL A 118 10.96 -4.40 0.37
N VAL A 119 11.41 -5.53 0.91
CA VAL A 119 11.39 -6.84 0.26
C VAL A 119 10.59 -7.79 1.14
N GLU A 120 9.55 -8.40 0.57
CA GLU A 120 8.75 -9.43 1.24
C GLU A 120 9.52 -10.75 1.24
N PHE A 121 9.46 -11.48 2.35
CA PHE A 121 9.94 -12.86 2.42
C PHE A 121 9.05 -13.71 3.32
N HIS A 122 9.20 -15.02 3.20
CA HIS A 122 8.56 -16.00 4.05
C HIS A 122 9.54 -17.15 4.26
N SER A 123 9.68 -17.64 5.51
CA SER A 123 10.61 -18.72 5.83
C SER A 123 9.98 -19.72 6.79
N GLU A 124 9.58 -20.87 6.25
CA GLU A 124 9.05 -22.01 7.03
C GLU A 124 9.98 -22.44 8.18
N GLU A 125 11.30 -22.26 8.01
CA GLU A 125 12.26 -22.56 9.06
C GLU A 125 12.17 -21.59 10.24
N ILE A 126 12.03 -20.29 9.97
CA ILE A 126 11.91 -19.26 11.01
C ILE A 126 10.58 -19.43 11.74
N GLU A 127 9.49 -19.63 11.00
CA GLU A 127 8.16 -19.90 11.52
C GLU A 127 8.14 -21.09 12.49
N ARG A 128 8.82 -22.19 12.11
CA ARG A 128 8.94 -23.37 12.97
C ARG A 128 9.69 -23.04 14.26
N ILE A 129 10.82 -22.35 14.16
CA ILE A 129 11.65 -22.00 15.33
C ILE A 129 10.88 -21.10 16.30
N GLN A 130 10.15 -20.09 15.80
CA GLN A 130 9.35 -19.20 16.64
C GLN A 130 8.29 -19.98 17.43
N LYS A 131 7.60 -20.93 16.79
CA LYS A 131 6.61 -21.79 17.44
C LYS A 131 7.23 -22.69 18.51
N GLU A 132 8.37 -23.33 18.20
CA GLU A 132 9.09 -24.18 19.14
C GLU A 132 9.54 -23.39 20.40
N LEU A 133 10.00 -22.16 20.22
CA LEU A 133 10.42 -21.29 21.34
C LEU A 133 9.23 -20.86 22.21
N ALA A 134 8.10 -20.49 21.60
CA ALA A 134 6.90 -20.13 22.35
C ALA A 134 6.38 -21.32 23.17
N GLU A 135 6.29 -22.51 22.55
CA GLU A 135 5.84 -23.74 23.18
C GLU A 135 6.75 -24.15 24.35
N ALA A 136 8.07 -24.03 24.19
CA ALA A 136 9.04 -24.38 25.23
C ALA A 136 8.88 -23.53 26.51
N GLU A 137 8.40 -22.30 26.37
CA GLU A 137 8.07 -21.39 27.48
C GLU A 137 6.61 -21.53 27.96
N GLY A 138 5.84 -22.45 27.36
CA GLY A 138 4.45 -22.72 27.72
C GLY A 138 3.44 -21.71 27.13
N PHE A 139 3.78 -21.05 26.03
CA PHE A 139 2.91 -20.10 25.34
C PHE A 139 2.44 -20.61 23.97
N GLU A 140 1.20 -20.26 23.61
CA GLU A 140 0.69 -20.39 22.24
C GLU A 140 1.11 -19.16 21.43
N LEU A 141 1.81 -19.37 20.30
CA LEU A 141 2.15 -18.28 19.38
C LEU A 141 0.90 -17.86 18.59
N ILE A 142 0.39 -16.66 18.89
CA ILE A 142 -0.81 -16.10 18.23
C ILE A 142 -0.45 -15.34 16.95
N ASP A 143 0.65 -14.57 16.99
CA ASP A 143 1.09 -13.70 15.89
C ASP A 143 2.57 -13.33 16.06
N HIS A 144 3.22 -12.86 14.99
CA HIS A 144 4.55 -12.26 15.06
C HIS A 144 4.72 -11.12 14.06
N ASN A 145 5.73 -10.30 14.31
CA ASN A 145 6.18 -9.27 13.39
C ASN A 145 7.70 -9.38 13.25
N LEU A 146 8.17 -9.77 12.06
CA LEU A 146 9.59 -9.92 11.78
C LEU A 146 10.03 -8.92 10.69
N VAL A 147 10.96 -8.05 11.07
CA VAL A 147 11.59 -7.10 10.17
C VAL A 147 13.11 -7.25 10.21
N LEU A 148 13.73 -7.41 9.05
CA LEU A 148 15.19 -7.42 8.90
C LEU A 148 15.66 -6.08 8.31
N TYR A 149 16.46 -5.32 9.07
CA TYR A 149 17.07 -4.10 8.56
C TYR A 149 18.38 -4.40 7.83
N VAL A 150 18.43 -4.08 6.55
CA VAL A 150 19.53 -4.46 5.65
C VAL A 150 20.19 -3.25 5.00
N ARG A 151 21.38 -3.46 4.44
CA ARG A 151 22.05 -2.54 3.50
C ARG A 151 22.51 -3.33 2.28
N PRO A 152 22.68 -2.70 1.11
CA PRO A 152 23.26 -3.36 -0.05
C PRO A 152 24.62 -3.97 0.32
N LYS A 153 24.87 -5.21 -0.10
CA LYS A 153 26.21 -5.77 0.02
C LYS A 153 27.12 -4.97 -0.90
N VAL A 154 28.25 -4.49 -0.39
CA VAL A 154 29.34 -4.01 -1.25
C VAL A 154 29.71 -5.18 -2.16
N SER A 155 29.60 -4.99 -3.47
CA SER A 155 30.04 -5.98 -4.45
C SER A 155 31.47 -6.38 -4.10
N LYS A 156 31.69 -7.63 -3.73
CA LYS A 156 33.05 -8.15 -3.72
C LYS A 156 33.44 -8.34 -5.17
N GLU A 157 34.43 -7.58 -5.62
CA GLU A 157 35.16 -7.84 -6.88
C GLU A 157 35.66 -9.29 -6.94
#